data_AF-A0A8H4U2L9-F1
#
_entry.id   AF-A0A8H4U2L9-F1
#
_cell.length_a   1.000
_cell.length_b   1.000
_cell.length_c   1.000
_cell.angle_alpha   90.00
_cell.angle_beta   90.00
_cell.angle_gamma   90.00
#
_symmetry.space_group_name_H-M   'P 1'
#
loop_
_entity.id
_entity.type
_entity.pdbx_description
1 polymer ?
#
loop_
_entity_poly.entity_id
_entity_poly.type
_entity_poly.pdbx_seq_one_letter_code
_entity_poly.pdbx_strand_id
1 'polypeptide(L)'
;MRFLSISLCATALASSVTAFDVCWALGDPAVSIPLEIKGSDEVYYPVVRIDLEQSDKVCDPSGVRIFGQSLDVKDGRGKGLLHVSENYLITANWEFSCATPKDSSTEHKLVLTIESIYKDVSEEEVSDVNIVARFRQTHPVVFTSVESEALAAMPIYSRGTLHYGPRGPEPDTELGGISFDL
;
A
#
# COMPACT_ATOMS: atom_id res chain seq x y z
N MET A 1 18.61 -33.78 -18.62
CA MET A 1 19.18 -32.42 -18.66
C MET A 1 18.16 -31.53 -19.34
N ARG A 2 17.49 -30.65 -18.61
CA ARG A 2 16.49 -29.69 -19.15
C ARG A 2 17.14 -28.30 -19.18
N PHE A 3 17.05 -27.65 -20.33
CA PHE A 3 17.66 -26.37 -20.65
C PHE A 3 16.91 -25.21 -19.99
N LEU A 4 17.69 -24.19 -19.59
CA LEU A 4 17.22 -22.85 -19.23
C LEU A 4 16.44 -22.23 -20.39
N SER A 5 15.28 -21.64 -20.10
CA SER A 5 14.66 -20.64 -20.97
C SER A 5 14.73 -19.28 -20.27
N ILE A 6 15.76 -18.52 -20.63
CA ILE A 6 15.83 -17.08 -20.45
C ILE A 6 14.88 -16.48 -21.49
N SER A 7 13.77 -15.87 -21.05
CA SER A 7 12.88 -15.15 -21.97
C SER A 7 13.45 -13.75 -22.22
N LEU A 8 13.98 -13.56 -23.42
CA LEU A 8 14.46 -12.27 -23.94
C LEU A 8 13.28 -11.30 -24.12
N CYS A 9 13.41 -10.10 -23.56
CA CYS A 9 12.63 -8.95 -23.99
C CYS A 9 13.28 -8.42 -25.28
N ALA A 10 12.73 -8.81 -26.44
CA ALA A 10 13.17 -8.31 -27.74
C ALA A 10 12.55 -6.93 -28.00
N THR A 11 13.42 -5.95 -28.22
CA THR A 11 13.12 -4.59 -28.66
C THR A 11 12.55 -4.57 -30.08
N ALA A 12 11.41 -3.91 -30.26
CA ALA A 12 10.93 -3.47 -31.57
C ALA A 12 10.65 -1.96 -31.52
N LEU A 13 11.58 -1.19 -32.10
CA LEU A 13 11.41 0.22 -32.46
C LEU A 13 10.61 0.29 -33.76
N ALA A 14 9.34 0.71 -33.72
CA ALA A 14 8.64 1.44 -34.79
C ALA A 14 7.14 1.56 -34.49
N SER A 15 6.71 2.67 -33.90
CA SER A 15 5.40 3.36 -34.11
C SER A 15 5.05 4.22 -32.88
N SER A 16 4.72 5.48 -33.13
CA SER A 16 4.59 6.54 -32.12
C SER A 16 3.23 6.61 -31.41
N VAL A 17 2.46 5.50 -31.30
CA VAL A 17 1.15 5.52 -30.61
C VAL A 17 0.85 4.28 -29.74
N THR A 18 1.76 3.32 -29.57
CA THR A 18 1.56 2.18 -28.66
C THR A 18 2.54 2.18 -27.48
N ALA A 19 2.91 3.37 -26.99
CA ALA A 19 3.64 3.51 -25.74
C ALA A 19 2.79 3.24 -24.49
N PHE A 20 1.51 2.86 -24.64
CA PHE A 20 0.58 2.62 -23.53
C PHE A 20 0.54 1.16 -23.04
N ASP A 21 1.15 0.20 -23.74
CA ASP A 21 1.05 -1.23 -23.38
C ASP A 21 2.34 -1.86 -22.82
N VAL A 22 3.34 -1.04 -22.45
CA VAL A 22 4.64 -1.55 -21.94
C VAL A 22 4.78 -1.46 -20.41
N CYS A 23 3.78 -0.95 -19.68
CA CYS A 23 3.88 -0.79 -18.21
C CYS A 23 3.06 -1.79 -17.37
N TRP A 24 2.25 -2.67 -17.95
CA TRP A 24 1.54 -3.71 -17.16
C TRP A 24 2.47 -4.79 -16.59
N ALA A 25 3.75 -4.78 -16.97
CA ALA A 25 4.78 -5.68 -16.43
C ALA A 25 5.22 -5.34 -14.99
N LEU A 26 4.65 -4.29 -14.39
CA LEU A 26 4.79 -3.96 -12.98
C LEU A 26 3.46 -4.33 -12.33
N GLY A 27 3.44 -5.35 -11.47
CA GLY A 27 2.21 -5.84 -10.85
C GLY A 27 1.40 -4.76 -10.12
N ASP A 28 0.18 -5.11 -9.69
CA ASP A 28 -0.78 -4.20 -9.09
C ASP A 28 -0.14 -3.22 -8.08
N PRO A 29 -0.52 -1.92 -8.12
CA PRO A 29 -0.06 -0.93 -7.15
C PRO A 29 -0.26 -1.44 -5.73
N ALA A 30 0.82 -1.45 -4.95
CA ALA A 30 0.78 -2.06 -3.63
C ALA A 30 1.70 -1.34 -2.65
N VAL A 31 1.39 -1.50 -1.37
CA VAL A 31 2.24 -1.07 -0.27
C VAL A 31 2.43 -2.22 0.71
N SER A 32 3.67 -2.44 1.14
CA SER A 32 4.03 -3.39 2.19
C SER A 32 4.36 -2.60 3.45
N ILE A 33 3.74 -2.98 4.57
CA ILE A 33 3.71 -2.22 5.81
C ILE A 33 4.32 -3.09 6.91
N PRO A 34 5.62 -2.94 7.20
CA PRO A 34 6.27 -3.66 8.29
C PRO A 34 5.76 -3.14 9.64
N LEU A 35 5.27 -4.05 10.49
CA LEU A 35 4.73 -3.72 11.80
C LEU A 35 5.58 -4.32 12.92
N GLU A 36 5.53 -3.70 14.09
CA GLU A 36 5.97 -4.25 15.38
C GLU A 36 4.71 -4.38 16.25
N ILE A 37 4.23 -5.61 16.44
CA ILE A 37 3.03 -5.88 17.23
C ILE A 37 3.46 -6.51 18.56
N LYS A 38 3.05 -5.90 19.67
CA LYS A 38 3.38 -6.38 21.01
C LYS A 38 2.28 -7.31 21.50
N GLY A 39 2.65 -8.57 21.69
CA GLY A 39 1.86 -9.52 22.47
C GLY A 39 2.15 -9.38 23.96
N SER A 40 1.50 -10.24 24.74
CA SER A 40 1.80 -10.52 26.14
C SER A 40 3.20 -11.08 26.37
N ASP A 41 3.63 -12.07 25.58
CA ASP A 41 4.86 -12.84 25.83
C ASP A 41 5.94 -12.61 24.76
N GLU A 42 5.56 -12.22 23.55
CA GLU A 42 6.49 -11.97 22.45
C GLU A 42 6.17 -10.71 21.63
N VAL A 43 7.13 -10.29 20.81
CA VAL A 43 6.95 -9.20 19.83
C VAL A 43 6.99 -9.80 18.44
N TYR A 44 5.99 -9.45 17.63
CA TYR A 44 5.80 -9.95 16.28
C TYR A 44 6.17 -8.89 15.24
N TYR A 45 6.68 -9.36 14.11
CA TYR A 45 7.08 -8.49 12.99
C TYR A 45 6.41 -8.88 11.67
N PRO A 46 5.06 -8.83 11.57
CA PRO A 46 4.37 -9.10 10.32
C PRO A 46 4.55 -7.96 9.31
N VAL A 47 4.29 -8.26 8.03
CA VAL A 47 4.34 -7.27 6.94
C VAL A 47 3.01 -7.24 6.21
N VAL A 48 2.11 -6.35 6.60
CA VAL A 48 0.80 -6.24 5.94
C VAL A 48 0.98 -5.66 4.53
N ARG A 49 0.58 -6.41 3.51
CA ARG A 49 0.56 -5.93 2.12
C ARG A 49 -0.85 -5.52 1.73
N ILE A 50 -1.01 -4.31 1.22
CA ILE A 50 -2.26 -3.83 0.63
C ILE A 50 -2.04 -3.72 -0.88
N ASP A 51 -2.86 -4.41 -1.66
CA ASP A 51 -2.89 -4.37 -3.12
C ASP A 51 -4.12 -3.58 -3.59
N LEU A 52 -3.93 -2.73 -4.59
CA LEU A 52 -4.99 -1.94 -5.21
C LEU A 52 -5.12 -2.26 -6.69
N GLU A 53 -6.33 -2.58 -7.09
CA GLU A 53 -6.76 -2.67 -8.48
C GLU A 53 -7.42 -1.35 -8.90
N GLN A 54 -7.23 -0.97 -10.17
CA GLN A 54 -7.91 0.18 -10.74
C GLN A 54 -9.43 -0.07 -10.78
N SER A 55 -10.21 0.92 -10.39
CA SER A 55 -11.67 0.91 -10.54
C SER A 55 -12.15 2.17 -11.25
N ASP A 56 -13.11 1.99 -12.18
CA ASP A 56 -13.82 3.09 -12.83
C ASP A 56 -14.90 3.69 -11.92
N LYS A 57 -15.19 3.05 -10.78
CA LYS A 57 -16.16 3.51 -9.80
C LYS A 57 -15.45 4.23 -8.67
N VAL A 58 -15.89 5.46 -8.43
CA VAL A 58 -15.49 6.22 -7.25
C VAL A 58 -16.07 5.53 -6.01
N CYS A 59 -15.25 5.30 -4.98
CA CYS A 59 -15.61 4.65 -3.71
C CYS A 59 -15.86 3.13 -3.78
N ASP A 60 -15.17 2.39 -4.65
CA ASP A 60 -15.36 0.95 -4.83
C ASP A 60 -14.36 0.10 -4.04
N PRO A 61 -14.76 -0.58 -2.96
CA PRO A 61 -13.84 -1.36 -2.14
C PRO A 61 -13.40 -2.69 -2.81
N SER A 62 -14.03 -3.12 -3.91
CA SER A 62 -13.82 -4.46 -4.48
C SER A 62 -12.42 -4.67 -5.05
N GLY A 63 -11.72 -3.59 -5.43
CA GLY A 63 -10.35 -3.63 -5.90
C GLY A 63 -9.29 -3.59 -4.80
N VAL A 64 -9.66 -3.71 -3.52
CA VAL A 64 -8.71 -3.64 -2.39
C VAL A 64 -8.50 -5.03 -1.81
N ARG A 65 -7.24 -5.45 -1.72
CA ARG A 65 -6.86 -6.78 -1.21
C ARG A 65 -5.78 -6.68 -0.15
N ILE A 66 -5.80 -7.63 0.80
CA ILE A 66 -4.75 -7.78 1.80
C ILE A 66 -3.98 -9.06 1.52
N PHE A 67 -2.70 -8.91 1.18
CA PHE A 67 -1.83 -10.02 0.78
C PHE A 67 -2.48 -10.87 -0.33
N GLY A 68 -3.03 -10.20 -1.36
CA GLY A 68 -3.78 -10.82 -2.44
C GLY A 68 -5.19 -11.37 -2.09
N GLN A 69 -5.59 -11.40 -0.82
CA GLN A 69 -6.92 -11.86 -0.41
C GLN A 69 -7.96 -10.75 -0.55
N SER A 70 -9.08 -11.06 -1.21
CA SER A 70 -10.24 -10.18 -1.26
C SER A 70 -10.88 -10.04 0.12
N LEU A 71 -11.34 -8.84 0.46
CA LEU A 71 -12.04 -8.56 1.69
C LEU A 71 -13.55 -8.70 1.48
N ASP A 72 -14.23 -9.40 2.39
CA ASP A 72 -15.70 -9.39 2.43
C ASP A 72 -16.19 -8.08 3.04
N VAL A 73 -16.83 -7.23 2.24
CA VAL A 73 -17.24 -5.88 2.64
C VAL A 73 -18.74 -5.74 2.51
N LYS A 74 -19.41 -5.47 3.63
CA LYS A 74 -20.83 -5.15 3.72
C LYS A 74 -21.01 -3.81 4.41
N ASP A 75 -21.70 -2.89 3.75
CA ASP A 75 -21.93 -1.53 4.26
C ASP A 75 -20.63 -0.81 4.68
N GLY A 76 -19.57 -1.03 3.90
CA GLY A 76 -18.24 -0.47 4.13
C GLY A 76 -17.45 -1.15 5.25
N ARG A 77 -17.93 -2.26 5.83
CA ARG A 77 -17.25 -2.94 6.94
C ARG A 77 -17.10 -4.43 6.69
N GLY A 78 -16.15 -5.05 7.39
CA GLY A 78 -16.06 -6.49 7.49
C GLY A 78 -15.07 -6.92 8.57
N LYS A 79 -14.98 -8.23 8.76
CA LYS A 79 -14.12 -8.88 9.73
C LYS A 79 -13.71 -10.24 9.20
N GLY A 80 -12.51 -10.68 9.52
CA GLY A 80 -12.09 -12.04 9.20
C GLY A 80 -10.65 -12.33 9.56
N LEU A 81 -10.26 -13.56 9.23
CA LEU A 81 -8.89 -14.04 9.32
C LEU A 81 -8.15 -13.68 8.03
N LEU A 82 -6.98 -13.05 8.15
CA LEU A 82 -6.17 -12.63 7.01
C LEU A 82 -4.75 -13.18 7.14
N HIS A 83 -4.24 -13.78 6.07
CA HIS A 83 -2.79 -13.92 5.92
C HIS A 83 -2.15 -12.55 5.73
N VAL A 84 -1.12 -12.25 6.52
CA VAL A 84 -0.34 -11.02 6.38
C VAL A 84 1.13 -11.28 6.10
N SER A 85 1.60 -12.51 6.27
CA SER A 85 2.87 -12.97 5.73
C SER A 85 2.84 -14.48 5.58
N GLU A 86 3.93 -15.08 5.11
CA GLU A 86 4.06 -16.54 5.06
C GLU A 86 3.88 -17.21 6.43
N ASN A 87 4.22 -16.52 7.52
CA ASN A 87 4.25 -17.10 8.88
C ASN A 87 3.19 -16.53 9.82
N TYR A 88 2.38 -15.56 9.38
CA TYR A 88 1.45 -14.85 10.24
C TYR A 88 0.05 -14.80 9.64
N LEU A 89 -0.93 -15.23 10.44
CA LEU A 89 -2.33 -14.91 10.24
C LEU A 89 -2.76 -13.93 11.33
N ILE A 90 -3.75 -13.11 11.04
CA ILE A 90 -4.35 -12.20 12.01
C ILE A 90 -5.86 -12.28 11.96
N THR A 91 -6.52 -12.05 13.09
CA THR A 91 -7.93 -11.64 13.09
C THR A 91 -7.99 -10.13 13.03
N ALA A 92 -8.73 -9.60 12.07
CA ALA A 92 -8.85 -8.15 11.90
C ALA A 92 -10.27 -7.73 11.49
N ASN A 93 -10.60 -6.50 11.85
CA ASN A 93 -11.73 -5.77 11.27
C ASN A 93 -11.22 -4.79 10.22
N TRP A 94 -12.02 -4.54 9.20
CA TRP A 94 -11.75 -3.50 8.22
C TRP A 94 -12.95 -2.58 8.05
N GLU A 95 -12.67 -1.29 7.93
CA GLU A 95 -13.63 -0.26 7.58
C GLU A 95 -13.15 0.55 6.36
N PHE A 96 -14.00 0.58 5.36
CA PHE A 96 -13.89 1.38 4.15
C PHE A 96 -14.78 2.61 4.26
N SER A 97 -14.17 3.77 4.07
CA SER A 97 -14.87 5.02 3.93
C SER A 97 -14.34 5.80 2.74
N CYS A 98 -15.17 6.69 2.22
CA CYS A 98 -14.84 7.49 1.06
C CYS A 98 -15.24 8.93 1.35
N ALA A 99 -14.32 9.86 1.14
CA ALA A 99 -14.57 11.28 1.36
C ALA A 99 -14.15 12.06 0.12
N THR A 100 -14.97 13.05 -0.22
CA THR A 100 -14.63 14.06 -1.22
C THR A 100 -14.42 15.37 -0.49
N PRO A 101 -13.16 15.76 -0.19
CA PRO A 101 -12.89 17.08 0.36
C PRO A 101 -13.36 18.15 -0.62
N LYS A 102 -13.78 19.31 -0.11
CA LYS A 102 -14.43 20.37 -0.88
C LYS A 102 -13.61 20.85 -2.10
N ASP A 103 -12.29 20.73 -2.04
CA ASP A 103 -11.32 21.21 -3.05
C ASP A 103 -10.32 20.11 -3.49
N SER A 104 -10.65 18.83 -3.34
CA SER A 104 -9.75 17.72 -3.70
C SER A 104 -10.52 16.59 -4.40
N SER A 105 -9.80 15.76 -5.15
CA SER A 105 -10.38 14.54 -5.70
C SER A 105 -10.71 13.54 -4.59
N THR A 106 -11.78 12.79 -4.80
CA THR A 106 -12.27 11.77 -3.87
C THR A 106 -11.17 10.81 -3.45
N GLU A 107 -11.08 10.59 -2.14
CA GLU A 107 -10.09 9.73 -1.51
C GLU A 107 -10.79 8.60 -0.75
N HIS A 108 -10.22 7.40 -0.88
CA HIS A 108 -10.64 6.21 -0.17
C HIS A 108 -9.80 6.09 1.09
N LYS A 109 -10.41 5.61 2.17
CA LYS A 109 -9.75 5.30 3.43
C LYS A 109 -10.11 3.88 3.82
N LEU A 110 -9.08 3.05 3.97
CA LEU A 110 -9.13 1.76 4.65
C LEU A 110 -8.58 1.92 6.06
N VAL A 111 -9.35 1.51 7.06
CA VAL A 111 -8.88 1.27 8.42
C VAL A 111 -8.85 -0.24 8.63
N LEU A 112 -7.68 -0.80 8.93
CA LEU A 112 -7.51 -2.19 9.33
C LEU A 112 -7.14 -2.21 10.82
N THR A 113 -7.96 -2.86 11.63
CA THR A 113 -7.75 -3.02 13.07
C THR A 113 -7.44 -4.48 13.36
N ILE A 114 -6.22 -4.75 13.82
CA ILE A 114 -5.74 -6.09 14.18
C ILE A 114 -6.08 -6.36 15.64
N GLU A 115 -6.84 -7.42 15.90
CA GLU A 115 -7.27 -7.84 17.25
C GLU A 115 -6.36 -8.95 17.82
N SER A 116 -5.97 -9.90 16.98
CA SER A 116 -5.13 -11.04 17.38
C SER A 116 -4.19 -11.44 16.26
N ILE A 117 -3.07 -12.06 16.65
CA ILE A 117 -2.09 -12.64 15.74
C ILE A 117 -1.90 -14.12 16.03
N TYR A 118 -1.66 -14.87 14.96
CA TYR A 118 -1.42 -16.29 15.00
C TYR A 118 -0.01 -16.57 14.50
N LYS A 119 0.73 -17.35 15.27
CA LYS A 119 2.01 -17.95 14.88
C LYS A 119 1.88 -19.45 14.98
N ASP A 120 2.06 -20.11 13.85
CA ASP A 120 1.76 -21.54 13.65
C ASP A 120 0.27 -21.87 13.93
N VAL A 121 -0.09 -22.11 15.19
CA VAL A 121 -1.44 -22.48 15.64
C VAL A 121 -1.89 -21.79 16.94
N SER A 122 -1.02 -21.00 17.56
CA SER A 122 -1.35 -20.28 18.79
C SER A 122 -1.88 -18.90 18.46
N GLU A 123 -3.07 -18.57 18.95
CA GLU A 123 -3.61 -17.21 18.93
C GLU A 123 -3.09 -16.44 20.14
N GLU A 124 -2.66 -15.21 19.91
CA GLU A 124 -2.35 -14.25 20.96
C GLU A 124 -3.14 -12.97 20.70
N GLU A 125 -3.90 -12.52 21.71
CA GLU A 125 -4.51 -11.21 21.70
C GLU A 125 -3.41 -10.15 21.77
N VAL A 126 -3.52 -9.13 20.91
CA VAL A 126 -2.54 -8.05 20.84
C VAL A 126 -3.23 -6.73 21.15
N SER A 127 -2.45 -5.72 21.54
CA SER A 127 -2.97 -4.36 21.62
C SER A 127 -3.55 -3.95 20.25
N ASP A 128 -4.73 -3.33 20.21
CA ASP A 128 -5.40 -2.90 18.97
C ASP A 128 -4.43 -2.14 18.04
N VAL A 129 -3.92 -2.82 17.01
CA VAL A 129 -3.03 -2.21 16.01
C VAL A 129 -3.89 -1.71 14.87
N ASN A 130 -3.87 -0.39 14.67
CA ASN A 130 -4.60 0.27 13.58
C ASN A 130 -3.65 0.65 12.45
N ILE A 131 -4.03 0.27 11.23
CA ILE A 131 -3.41 0.74 9.98
C ILE A 131 -4.45 1.58 9.26
N VAL A 132 -4.07 2.81 8.89
CA VAL A 132 -4.90 3.70 8.09
C VAL A 132 -4.21 3.90 6.75
N ALA A 133 -4.80 3.36 5.68
CA ALA A 133 -4.35 3.56 4.32
C ALA A 133 -5.32 4.48 3.58
N ARG A 134 -4.77 5.49 2.92
CA ARG A 134 -5.51 6.43 2.07
C ARG A 134 -5.04 6.29 0.64
N PHE A 135 -5.98 6.26 -0.30
CA PHE A 135 -5.65 5.99 -1.70
C PHE A 135 -6.75 6.42 -2.68
N ARG A 136 -6.43 6.37 -3.96
CA ARG A 136 -7.37 6.55 -5.08
C ARG A 136 -7.22 5.36 -6.02
N GLN A 137 -8.36 4.78 -6.40
CA GLN A 137 -8.42 3.64 -7.34
C GLN A 137 -8.82 4.06 -8.75
N THR A 138 -9.25 5.31 -8.95
CA THR A 138 -9.44 5.87 -10.30
C THR A 138 -8.09 6.27 -10.88
N HIS A 139 -7.91 6.09 -12.20
CA HIS A 139 -6.62 6.35 -12.84
C HIS A 139 -6.15 7.81 -12.64
N PRO A 140 -4.90 8.05 -12.17
CA PRO A 140 -3.92 7.03 -11.78
C PRO A 140 -4.16 6.47 -10.37
N VAL A 141 -3.99 5.16 -10.20
CA VAL A 141 -4.04 4.50 -8.89
C VAL A 141 -2.86 4.97 -8.03
N VAL A 142 -3.15 5.47 -6.83
CA VAL A 142 -2.15 6.12 -5.96
C VAL A 142 -2.45 5.88 -4.49
N PHE A 143 -1.42 5.62 -3.69
CA PHE A 143 -1.51 5.72 -2.23
C PHE A 143 -1.19 7.15 -1.81
N THR A 144 -2.10 7.80 -1.09
CA THR A 144 -1.91 9.18 -0.63
C THR A 144 -1.27 9.23 0.75
N SER A 145 -1.59 8.29 1.64
CA SER A 145 -0.85 8.06 2.89
C SER A 145 -1.05 6.64 3.42
N VAL A 146 -0.11 6.22 4.27
CA VAL A 146 -0.21 5.00 5.07
C VAL A 146 0.34 5.31 6.46
N GLU A 147 -0.47 5.08 7.48
CA GLU A 147 -0.18 5.48 8.86
C GLU A 147 -0.48 4.31 9.81
N SER A 148 0.40 4.09 10.78
CA SER A 148 0.17 3.22 11.93
C SER A 148 1.12 3.62 13.06
N GLU A 149 0.67 3.51 14.30
CA GLU A 149 1.55 3.70 15.47
C GLU A 149 2.50 2.52 15.68
N ALA A 150 2.20 1.38 15.05
CA ALA A 150 2.96 0.14 15.16
C ALA A 150 3.96 -0.06 14.01
N LEU A 151 4.34 0.99 13.28
CA LEU A 151 5.31 0.87 12.18
C LEU A 151 6.68 0.45 12.72
N ALA A 152 7.18 -0.71 12.25
CA ALA A 152 8.55 -1.15 12.53
C ALA A 152 9.58 -0.51 11.58
N ALA A 153 9.13 -0.11 10.39
CA ALA A 153 9.93 0.54 9.36
C ALA A 153 9.05 1.38 8.41
N MET A 154 9.69 2.13 7.52
CA MET A 154 8.98 2.89 6.49
C MET A 154 8.21 1.93 5.54
N PRO A 155 6.94 2.24 5.20
CA PRO A 155 6.21 1.48 4.20
C PRO A 155 6.93 1.42 2.85
N ILE A 156 6.85 0.26 2.18
CA ILE A 156 7.54 -0.02 0.92
C ILE A 156 6.51 -0.12 -0.20
N TYR A 157 6.57 0.79 -1.16
CA TYR A 157 5.65 0.83 -2.30
C TYR A 157 6.18 -0.02 -3.46
N SER A 158 5.29 -0.74 -4.16
CA SER A 158 5.66 -1.51 -5.34
C SER A 158 6.15 -0.58 -6.47
N ARG A 159 7.02 -1.09 -7.34
CA ARG A 159 7.59 -0.31 -8.43
C ARG A 159 6.49 0.20 -9.36
N GLY A 160 6.49 1.51 -9.64
CA GLY A 160 5.46 2.15 -10.47
C GLY A 160 4.24 2.64 -9.69
N THR A 161 4.13 2.31 -8.39
CA THR A 161 3.13 2.89 -7.51
C THR A 161 3.42 4.35 -7.27
N LEU A 162 2.51 5.22 -7.71
CA LEU A 162 2.51 6.61 -7.29
C LEU A 162 2.19 6.64 -5.80
N HIS A 163 2.96 7.43 -5.06
CA HIS A 163 2.65 7.78 -3.69
C HIS A 163 3.04 9.23 -3.44
N TYR A 164 2.24 9.92 -2.63
CA TYR A 164 2.60 11.26 -2.19
C TYR A 164 3.57 11.13 -1.01
N GLY A 165 4.86 11.39 -1.27
CA GLY A 165 5.79 11.67 -0.17
C GLY A 165 5.42 13.02 0.46
N PRO A 166 5.58 13.21 1.79
CA PRO A 166 5.57 14.57 2.32
C PRO A 166 6.60 15.37 1.53
N ARG A 167 6.21 16.52 0.96
CA ARG A 167 7.19 17.46 0.43
C ARG A 167 8.15 17.75 1.59
N GLY A 168 9.39 17.30 1.47
CA GLY A 168 10.46 17.87 2.29
C GLY A 168 10.45 19.38 2.09
N PRO A 169 10.94 20.17 3.06
CA PRO A 169 11.14 21.60 2.83
C PRO A 169 11.91 21.75 1.52
N GLU A 170 11.35 22.51 0.57
CA GLU A 170 12.08 22.93 -0.61
C GLU A 170 13.40 23.56 -0.13
N PRO A 171 14.56 23.15 -0.65
CA PRO A 171 15.76 23.94 -0.45
C PRO A 171 15.52 25.26 -1.19
N ASP A 172 15.14 26.30 -0.44
CA ASP A 172 15.08 27.68 -0.91
C ASP A 172 16.40 28.00 -1.63
N THR A 173 16.35 27.89 -2.95
CA THR A 173 17.39 28.37 -3.84
C THR A 173 16.94 29.76 -4.25
N GLU A 174 17.29 30.76 -3.45
CA GLU A 174 17.51 32.11 -3.99
C GLU A 174 19.02 32.36 -4.10
N LEU A 175 19.49 32.24 -5.33
CA LEU A 175 20.67 32.93 -5.83
C LEU A 175 20.39 34.43 -5.82
N GLY A 176 21.24 35.22 -5.16
CA GLY A 176 21.13 36.67 -5.31
C GLY A 176 22.08 37.52 -4.45
N GLY A 177 23.36 37.56 -4.83
CA GLY A 177 24.06 38.85 -4.82
C GLY A 177 25.29 39.02 -3.93
N ILE A 178 26.35 39.45 -4.62
CA ILE A 178 27.41 40.42 -4.25
C ILE A 178 28.48 40.04 -3.21
N SER A 179 29.65 39.71 -3.78
CA SER A 179 31.02 39.93 -3.30
C SER A 179 31.20 41.21 -2.47
N PHE A 180 31.99 41.12 -1.40
CA PHE A 180 33.17 41.99 -1.19
C PHE A 180 34.26 41.21 -0.44
N ASP A 181 35.42 41.10 -1.08
CA ASP A 181 36.71 40.95 -0.40
C ASP A 181 36.96 42.18 0.49
N LEU A 182 37.34 41.95 1.75
CA LEU A 182 38.49 42.52 2.47
C LEU A 182 38.55 41.96 3.90
#